data_AF-G4V4B2-F1
#
_entry.id   AF-G4V4B2-F1
#
_cell.length_a   1.000
_cell.length_b   1.000
_cell.length_c   1.000
_cell.angle_alpha   90.00
_cell.angle_beta   90.00
_cell.angle_gamma   90.00
#
_symmetry.space_group_name_H-M   'P 1'
#
loop_
_entity.id
_entity.type
_entity.pdbx_description
1 polymer ?
#
loop_
_entity_poly.entity_id
_entity_poly.type
_entity_poly.pdbx_seq_one_letter_code
_entity_poly.pdbx_strand_id
1 'polypeptide(L)'
;RACAATGEVKGSYLNTTAGNIEEMYARAEYAKKIGSIIIMIDLVIGYTAIQSMAIWARKNDMILHLHRAGNSTYARQKNHGINFRVICKWMRMAGVDHIHAGTVVGKLEGDPLMVKGFYNTLLKTKLAINLPEGLFFDMDWASLRKVVPVASGGIHCGQMHQLLYYLGDDVVLQFGGGTI
;
A
#
# COMPACT_ATOMS: atom_id res chain seq x y z
N ARG A 1 -8.61 -24.32 -0.38
CA ARG A 1 -7.77 -25.44 -0.88
C ARG A 1 -6.32 -25.27 -0.44
N ALA A 2 -5.60 -24.24 -0.91
CA ALA A 2 -4.20 -24.00 -0.52
C ALA A 2 -3.98 -23.97 1.02
N CYS A 3 -4.84 -23.25 1.77
CA CYS A 3 -4.71 -23.20 3.24
C CYS A 3 -4.77 -24.59 3.89
N ALA A 4 -5.65 -25.48 3.41
CA ALA A 4 -5.79 -26.83 3.97
C ALA A 4 -4.59 -27.72 3.63
N ALA A 5 -3.97 -27.50 2.47
CA ALA A 5 -2.80 -28.28 2.06
C ALA A 5 -1.52 -27.87 2.80
N THR A 6 -1.39 -26.60 3.19
CA THR A 6 -0.15 -26.08 3.82
C THR A 6 -0.26 -25.87 5.32
N GLY A 7 -1.47 -25.81 5.88
CA GLY A 7 -1.70 -25.43 7.28
C GLY A 7 -1.50 -23.94 7.58
N GLU A 8 -1.29 -23.11 6.56
CA GLU A 8 -1.06 -21.67 6.71
C GLU A 8 -2.27 -20.86 6.21
N VAL A 9 -2.52 -19.70 6.82
CA VAL A 9 -3.53 -18.75 6.33
C VAL A 9 -3.08 -18.17 4.99
N LYS A 10 -3.89 -18.33 3.94
CA LYS A 10 -3.67 -17.73 2.63
C LYS A 10 -4.80 -16.74 2.32
N GLY A 11 -4.49 -15.72 1.52
CA GLY A 11 -5.45 -14.72 1.07
C GLY A 11 -5.25 -14.37 -0.40
N SER A 12 -6.31 -13.88 -1.03
CA SER A 12 -6.29 -13.28 -2.36
C SER A 12 -6.90 -11.90 -2.27
N TYR A 13 -6.25 -10.89 -2.84
CA TYR A 13 -6.71 -9.51 -2.75
C TYR A 13 -7.83 -9.32 -3.78
N LEU A 14 -9.09 -9.48 -3.37
CA LEU A 14 -10.23 -9.37 -4.28
C LEU A 14 -10.46 -7.90 -4.62
N ASN A 15 -10.35 -7.53 -5.90
CA ASN A 15 -10.52 -6.14 -6.31
C ASN A 15 -11.99 -5.71 -6.28
N THR A 16 -12.30 -4.79 -5.36
CA THR A 16 -13.64 -4.23 -5.19
C THR A 16 -13.82 -2.89 -5.89
N THR A 17 -12.79 -2.33 -6.56
CA THR A 17 -12.92 -1.09 -7.34
C THR A 17 -13.99 -1.22 -8.42
N ALA A 18 -14.94 -0.30 -8.42
CA ALA A 18 -16.03 -0.21 -9.39
C ALA A 18 -16.29 1.24 -9.80
N GLY A 19 -17.22 1.46 -10.73
CA GLY A 19 -17.55 2.80 -11.24
C GLY A 19 -18.35 3.68 -10.28
N ASN A 20 -18.98 3.10 -9.26
CA ASN A 20 -19.74 3.80 -8.23
C ASN A 20 -19.62 3.05 -6.89
N ILE A 21 -20.05 3.70 -5.80
CA ILE A 21 -19.86 3.17 -4.45
C ILE A 21 -20.81 1.99 -4.14
N GLU A 22 -22.00 1.96 -4.76
CA GLU A 22 -22.98 0.89 -4.60
C GLU A 22 -22.42 -0.46 -5.10
N GLU A 23 -21.81 -0.46 -6.28
CA GLU A 23 -21.14 -1.64 -6.85
C GLU A 23 -19.90 -2.04 -6.04
N MET A 24 -19.17 -1.06 -5.48
CA MET A 24 -18.06 -1.36 -4.58
C MET A 24 -18.54 -2.09 -3.33
N TYR A 25 -19.63 -1.64 -2.70
CA TYR A 25 -20.22 -2.33 -1.57
C TYR A 25 -20.72 -3.73 -1.94
N ALA A 26 -21.41 -3.88 -3.07
CA ALA A 26 -21.88 -5.20 -3.53
C ALA A 26 -20.72 -6.21 -3.67
N ARG A 27 -19.59 -5.78 -4.25
CA ARG A 27 -18.37 -6.60 -4.36
C ARG A 27 -17.74 -6.91 -3.01
N ALA A 28 -17.68 -5.93 -2.11
CA ALA A 28 -17.11 -6.09 -0.78
C ALA A 28 -17.95 -7.03 0.11
N GLU A 29 -19.27 -6.91 0.07
CA GLU A 29 -20.18 -7.82 0.76
C GLU A 29 -20.07 -9.25 0.24
N TYR A 30 -19.89 -9.42 -1.07
CA TYR A 30 -19.60 -10.74 -1.62
C TYR A 30 -18.27 -11.30 -1.11
N ALA A 31 -17.21 -10.49 -1.10
CA ALA A 31 -15.89 -10.88 -0.56
C ALA A 31 -15.97 -11.31 0.91
N LYS A 32 -16.74 -10.57 1.73
CA LYS A 32 -17.03 -10.93 3.12
C LYS A 32 -17.81 -12.24 3.21
N LYS A 33 -18.87 -12.40 2.41
CA LYS A 33 -19.73 -13.60 2.43
C LYS A 33 -18.95 -14.89 2.14
N ILE A 34 -17.95 -14.83 1.26
CA ILE A 34 -17.09 -15.99 0.96
C ILE A 34 -15.92 -16.18 1.95
N GLY A 35 -15.82 -15.33 2.98
CA GLY A 35 -14.82 -15.43 4.03
C GLY A 35 -13.42 -14.95 3.62
N SER A 36 -13.31 -13.99 2.69
CA SER A 36 -12.02 -13.35 2.43
C SER A 36 -11.53 -12.58 3.66
N ILE A 37 -10.22 -12.56 3.87
CA ILE A 37 -9.55 -11.80 4.95
C ILE A 37 -9.07 -10.43 4.49
N ILE A 38 -9.03 -10.21 3.17
CA ILE A 38 -8.46 -9.01 2.55
C ILE A 38 -9.17 -8.69 1.23
N ILE A 39 -9.34 -7.40 0.96
CA ILE A 39 -9.82 -6.86 -0.33
C ILE A 39 -8.84 -5.80 -0.82
N MET A 40 -8.93 -5.46 -2.11
CA MET A 40 -8.16 -4.34 -2.68
C MET A 40 -9.03 -3.29 -3.36
N ILE A 41 -8.52 -2.06 -3.31
CA ILE A 41 -9.05 -0.89 -3.98
C ILE A 41 -7.93 -0.15 -4.71
N ASP A 42 -8.29 0.62 -5.73
CA ASP A 42 -7.38 1.46 -6.49
C ASP A 42 -7.49 2.93 -6.08
N LEU A 43 -6.37 3.66 -6.01
CA LEU A 43 -6.31 5.09 -5.68
C LEU A 43 -7.21 5.97 -6.58
N VAL A 44 -7.47 5.54 -7.82
CA VAL A 44 -8.27 6.29 -8.80
C VAL A 44 -9.76 6.40 -8.43
N ILE A 45 -10.26 5.61 -7.49
CA ILE A 45 -11.67 5.71 -7.02
C ILE A 45 -11.95 7.02 -6.28
N GLY A 46 -10.90 7.74 -5.87
CA GLY A 46 -11.01 9.00 -5.15
C GLY A 46 -11.10 8.87 -3.63
N TYR A 47 -10.63 9.91 -2.94
CA TYR A 47 -10.46 9.93 -1.48
C TYR A 47 -11.75 9.65 -0.71
N THR A 48 -12.90 10.17 -1.18
CA THR A 48 -14.20 9.93 -0.55
C THR A 48 -14.56 8.44 -0.54
N ALA A 49 -14.43 7.76 -1.68
CA ALA A 49 -14.71 6.33 -1.77
C ALA A 49 -13.71 5.49 -0.96
N ILE A 50 -12.43 5.89 -0.93
CA ILE A 50 -11.41 5.24 -0.09
C ILE A 50 -11.81 5.29 1.38
N GLN A 51 -12.24 6.45 1.89
CA GLN A 51 -12.66 6.58 3.28
C GLN A 51 -13.93 5.75 3.57
N SER A 52 -14.90 5.72 2.66
CA SER A 52 -16.09 4.85 2.79
C SER A 52 -15.69 3.37 2.89
N MET A 53 -14.76 2.92 2.04
CA MET A 53 -14.27 1.54 2.06
C MET A 53 -13.44 1.22 3.30
N ALA A 54 -12.63 2.16 3.81
CA ALA A 54 -11.87 1.98 5.05
C ALA A 54 -12.81 1.83 6.27
N ILE A 55 -13.86 2.65 6.34
CA ILE A 55 -14.89 2.53 7.39
C ILE A 55 -15.61 1.20 7.28
N TRP A 56 -15.98 0.78 6.07
CA TRP A 56 -16.62 -0.51 5.85
C TRP A 56 -15.71 -1.67 6.23
N ALA A 57 -14.44 -1.64 5.82
CA ALA A 57 -13.46 -2.67 6.12
C ALA A 57 -13.27 -2.83 7.64
N ARG A 58 -13.14 -1.71 8.36
CA ARG A 58 -13.07 -1.69 9.83
C ARG A 58 -14.30 -2.28 10.51
N LYS A 59 -15.51 -2.01 10.00
CA LYS A 59 -16.76 -2.54 10.57
C LYS A 59 -16.96 -4.04 10.29
N ASN A 60 -16.21 -4.59 9.35
CA ASN A 60 -16.35 -5.97 8.87
C ASN A 60 -15.09 -6.82 9.08
N ASP A 61 -14.16 -6.35 9.93
CA ASP A 61 -12.90 -7.03 10.24
C ASP A 61 -12.10 -7.46 8.99
N MET A 62 -12.05 -6.59 7.99
CA MET A 62 -11.42 -6.83 6.70
C MET A 62 -10.14 -6.00 6.54
N ILE A 63 -9.07 -6.61 6.01
CA ILE A 63 -7.86 -5.86 5.62
C ILE A 63 -8.11 -5.14 4.29
N LEU A 64 -7.69 -3.87 4.20
CA LEU A 64 -7.86 -3.03 3.02
C LEU A 64 -6.50 -2.72 2.36
N HIS A 65 -6.26 -3.35 1.22
CA HIS A 65 -5.08 -3.10 0.37
C HIS A 65 -5.35 -1.99 -0.65
N LEU A 66 -4.46 -0.99 -0.71
CA LEU A 66 -4.53 0.08 -1.70
C LEU A 66 -3.47 -0.07 -2.79
N HIS A 67 -3.94 -0.22 -4.02
CA HIS A 67 -3.11 -0.11 -5.21
C HIS A 67 -3.08 1.33 -5.71
N ARG A 68 -1.89 1.87 -6.00
CA ARG A 68 -1.67 3.30 -6.32
C ARG A 68 -1.84 3.67 -7.79
N ALA A 69 -2.80 3.05 -8.47
CA ALA A 69 -3.08 3.34 -9.89
C ALA A 69 -3.22 4.86 -10.12
N GLY A 70 -2.65 5.35 -11.23
CA GLY A 70 -2.72 6.77 -11.61
C GLY A 70 -1.82 7.74 -10.81
N ASN A 71 -1.16 7.33 -9.72
CA ASN A 71 -0.39 8.29 -8.91
C ASN A 71 0.76 8.97 -9.70
N SER A 72 1.43 8.24 -10.60
CA SER A 72 2.58 8.75 -11.34
C SER A 72 2.23 9.91 -12.28
N THR A 73 0.95 10.09 -12.61
CA THR A 73 0.46 11.23 -13.41
C THR A 73 0.79 12.57 -12.74
N TYR A 74 0.83 12.62 -11.40
CA TYR A 74 1.08 13.85 -10.65
C TYR A 74 2.16 13.72 -9.57
N ALA A 75 2.76 12.54 -9.39
CA ALA A 75 3.81 12.32 -8.39
C ALA A 75 5.22 12.05 -8.97
N ARG A 76 5.33 11.94 -10.30
CA ARG A 76 6.60 11.57 -10.95
C ARG A 76 7.52 12.76 -11.21
N GLN A 77 6.97 13.87 -11.70
CA GLN A 77 7.77 15.03 -12.09
C GLN A 77 8.29 15.77 -10.86
N LYS A 78 9.60 16.06 -10.83
CA LYS A 78 10.23 16.74 -9.68
C LYS A 78 9.91 18.24 -9.62
N ASN A 79 9.62 18.85 -10.77
CA ASN A 79 9.37 20.28 -10.92
C ASN A 79 7.88 20.68 -10.82
N HIS A 80 6.96 19.72 -10.85
CA HIS A 80 5.52 19.99 -10.78
C HIS A 80 4.75 18.77 -10.25
N GLY A 81 3.78 19.01 -9.37
CA GLY A 81 2.88 17.98 -8.85
C GLY A 81 2.98 17.81 -7.33
N ILE A 82 2.69 16.60 -6.85
CA ILE A 82 2.60 16.24 -5.44
C ILE A 82 3.48 15.02 -5.19
N ASN A 83 4.51 15.17 -4.37
CA ASN A 83 5.37 14.05 -4.02
C ASN A 83 4.58 12.93 -3.31
N PHE A 84 4.88 11.67 -3.67
CA PHE A 84 4.15 10.50 -3.17
C PHE A 84 4.13 10.37 -1.64
N ARG A 85 5.08 10.95 -0.89
CA ARG A 85 5.02 10.96 0.58
C ARG A 85 3.76 11.64 1.12
N VAL A 86 3.28 12.67 0.42
CA VAL A 86 2.07 13.41 0.82
C VAL A 86 0.86 12.49 0.67
N ILE A 87 0.79 11.74 -0.43
CA ILE A 87 -0.24 10.73 -0.68
C ILE A 87 -0.15 9.61 0.36
N CYS A 88 1.05 9.16 0.72
CA CYS A 88 1.24 8.19 1.82
C CYS A 88 0.63 8.68 3.13
N LYS A 89 0.84 9.95 3.49
CA LYS A 89 0.24 10.54 4.69
C LYS A 89 -1.29 10.54 4.60
N TRP A 90 -1.84 10.99 3.48
CA TRP A 90 -3.28 11.01 3.26
C TRP A 90 -3.91 9.62 3.33
N MET A 91 -3.27 8.61 2.74
CA MET A 91 -3.78 7.24 2.74
C MET A 91 -3.69 6.59 4.11
N ARG A 92 -2.64 6.86 4.88
CA ARG A 92 -2.56 6.44 6.28
C ARG A 92 -3.67 7.05 7.12
N MET A 93 -3.99 8.34 6.92
CA MET A 93 -5.13 8.97 7.59
C MET A 93 -6.49 8.50 7.06
N ALA A 94 -6.58 8.15 5.78
CA ALA A 94 -7.81 7.62 5.18
C ALA A 94 -8.15 6.21 5.71
N GLY A 95 -7.16 5.48 6.24
CA GLY A 95 -7.36 4.22 6.96
C GLY A 95 -7.14 2.97 6.11
N VAL A 96 -6.22 3.01 5.14
CA VAL A 96 -5.80 1.80 4.41
C VAL A 96 -4.75 1.03 5.20
N ASP A 97 -4.74 -0.31 5.08
CA ASP A 97 -3.79 -1.15 5.81
C ASP A 97 -2.50 -1.36 5.01
N HIS A 98 -2.59 -1.52 3.69
CA HIS A 98 -1.45 -1.66 2.80
C HIS A 98 -1.44 -0.59 1.71
N ILE A 99 -0.26 -0.15 1.28
CA ILE A 99 -0.09 0.70 0.10
C ILE A 99 1.18 0.36 -0.66
N HIS A 100 1.12 0.35 -1.99
CA HIS A 100 2.32 0.25 -2.82
C HIS A 100 3.24 1.46 -2.62
N ALA A 101 4.48 1.22 -2.20
CA ALA A 101 5.44 2.28 -1.86
C ALA A 101 6.71 2.27 -2.73
N GLY A 102 6.81 1.37 -3.71
CA GLY A 102 7.97 1.24 -4.60
C GLY A 102 8.95 0.16 -4.15
N THR A 103 9.87 -0.22 -5.04
CA THR A 103 10.75 -1.40 -4.89
C THR A 103 12.23 -1.07 -4.78
N VAL A 104 12.65 0.17 -5.06
CA VAL A 104 14.06 0.60 -5.22
C VAL A 104 14.77 -0.04 -6.43
N VAL A 105 14.77 -1.37 -6.50
CA VAL A 105 15.53 -2.17 -7.48
C VAL A 105 14.66 -2.79 -8.58
N GLY A 106 13.37 -2.47 -8.61
CA GLY A 106 12.45 -3.01 -9.62
C GLY A 106 12.42 -2.19 -10.92
N LYS A 107 11.47 -2.52 -11.78
CA LYS A 107 11.32 -1.88 -13.11
C LYS A 107 10.85 -0.41 -13.05
N LEU A 108 10.29 0.02 -11.93
CA LEU A 108 9.66 1.33 -11.77
C LEU A 108 10.59 2.27 -11.02
N GLU A 109 10.53 3.55 -11.36
CA GLU A 109 11.34 4.61 -10.75
C GLU A 109 11.20 4.63 -9.21
N GLY A 110 12.33 4.75 -8.51
CA GLY A 110 12.37 4.88 -7.06
C GLY A 110 13.80 5.02 -6.55
N ASP A 111 14.22 6.24 -6.26
CA ASP A 111 15.49 6.51 -5.57
C ASP A 111 15.50 5.86 -4.17
N PRO A 112 16.58 5.16 -3.75
CA PRO A 112 16.62 4.45 -2.47
C PRO A 112 16.29 5.31 -1.26
N LEU A 113 16.80 6.55 -1.18
CA LEU A 113 16.57 7.44 -0.03
C LEU A 113 15.14 7.99 -0.05
N MET A 114 14.63 8.33 -1.23
CA MET A 114 13.25 8.80 -1.36
C MET A 114 12.24 7.70 -1.00
N VAL A 115 12.47 6.47 -1.46
CA VAL A 115 11.62 5.32 -1.12
C VAL A 115 11.67 5.05 0.38
N LYS A 116 12.85 5.12 1.01
CA LYS A 116 12.99 5.01 2.46
C LYS A 116 12.17 6.07 3.20
N GLY A 117 12.10 7.30 2.70
CA GLY A 117 11.22 8.34 3.22
C GLY A 117 9.73 7.98 3.16
N PHE A 118 9.27 7.31 2.10
CA PHE A 118 7.90 6.80 2.00
C PHE A 118 7.63 5.71 3.04
N TYR A 119 8.54 4.73 3.16
CA TYR A 119 8.43 3.63 4.12
C TYR A 119 8.41 4.15 5.55
N ASN A 120 9.31 5.09 5.89
CA ASN A 120 9.33 5.75 7.18
C ASN A 120 8.00 6.47 7.47
N THR A 121 7.43 7.16 6.49
CA THR A 121 6.14 7.85 6.63
C THR A 121 5.01 6.89 7.00
N LEU A 122 5.04 5.67 6.48
CA LEU A 122 4.00 4.65 6.67
C LEU A 122 4.19 3.82 7.96
N LEU A 123 5.44 3.57 8.36
CA LEU A 123 5.78 2.63 9.44
C LEU A 123 6.15 3.30 10.78
N LYS A 124 6.74 4.51 10.77
CA LYS A 124 7.14 5.17 12.03
C LYS A 124 5.95 5.86 12.70
N THR A 125 5.97 5.93 14.01
CA THR A 125 4.99 6.69 14.81
C THR A 125 5.37 8.16 14.95
N LYS A 126 6.66 8.48 14.87
CA LYS A 126 7.19 9.84 14.82
C LYS A 126 8.22 9.97 13.69
N LEU A 127 8.19 11.11 13.01
CA LEU A 127 9.13 11.48 11.96
C LEU A 127 9.89 12.71 12.41
N ALA A 128 11.22 12.63 12.37
CA ALA A 128 12.09 13.80 12.45
C ALA A 128 12.41 14.30 11.04
N ILE A 129 12.80 15.57 10.92
CA ILE A 129 13.33 16.17 9.70
C ILE A 129 14.54 15.35 9.23
N ASN A 130 14.50 14.95 7.96
CA ASN A 130 15.57 14.25 7.26
C ASN A 130 15.47 14.61 5.77
N LEU A 131 16.21 15.65 5.38
CA LEU A 131 16.19 16.19 4.02
C LEU A 131 16.64 15.18 2.95
N PRO A 132 17.68 14.34 3.18
CA PRO A 132 18.02 13.26 2.25
C PRO A 132 16.87 12.29 1.94
N GLU A 133 16.04 11.95 2.93
CA GLU A 133 14.85 11.10 2.74
C GLU A 133 13.60 11.92 2.29
N GLY A 134 13.76 13.23 2.08
CA GLY A 134 12.66 14.13 1.71
C GLY A 134 11.68 14.42 2.85
N LEU A 135 12.05 14.20 4.10
CA LEU A 135 11.23 14.53 5.27
C LEU A 135 11.54 15.97 5.71
N PHE A 136 10.69 16.91 5.30
CA PHE A 136 10.89 18.35 5.52
C PHE A 136 10.34 18.88 6.85
N PHE A 137 9.50 18.10 7.53
CA PHE A 137 8.82 18.51 8.75
C PHE A 137 8.83 17.38 9.77
N ASP A 138 9.00 17.77 11.03
CA ASP A 138 8.73 16.89 12.16
C ASP A 138 7.23 16.58 12.21
N MET A 139 6.87 15.35 12.56
CA MET A 139 5.48 14.92 12.59
C MET A 139 5.27 13.76 13.55
N ASP A 140 4.21 13.84 14.34
CA ASP A 140 3.76 12.78 15.25
C ASP A 140 2.42 12.21 14.75
N TRP A 141 2.32 10.89 14.68
CA TRP A 141 1.10 10.18 14.29
C TRP A 141 0.11 9.97 15.44
N ALA A 142 0.48 10.33 16.68
CA ALA A 142 -0.39 10.21 17.85
C ALA A 142 -1.05 8.82 17.98
N SER A 143 -0.24 7.76 17.82
CA SER A 143 -0.67 6.35 17.87
C SER A 143 -1.58 5.88 16.73
N LEU A 144 -1.74 6.66 15.65
CA LEU A 144 -2.40 6.18 14.44
C LEU A 144 -1.67 4.92 13.91
N ARG A 145 -2.46 3.89 13.56
CA ARG A 145 -1.95 2.60 13.08
C ARG A 145 -0.96 2.79 11.93
N LYS A 146 0.04 1.91 11.86
CA LYS A 146 1.00 1.85 10.76
C LYS A 146 0.31 1.31 9.51
N VAL A 147 0.87 1.63 8.35
CA VAL A 147 0.46 1.06 7.05
C VAL A 147 1.61 0.23 6.53
N VAL A 148 1.35 -1.01 6.11
CA VAL A 148 2.41 -1.88 5.58
C VAL A 148 2.70 -1.47 4.14
N PRO A 149 3.93 -1.04 3.83
CA PRO A 149 4.33 -0.75 2.46
C PRO A 149 4.41 -2.04 1.63
N VAL A 150 4.06 -1.92 0.35
CA VAL A 150 4.11 -3.02 -0.61
C VAL A 150 5.15 -2.70 -1.68
N ALA A 151 6.15 -3.57 -1.81
CA ALA A 151 7.13 -3.56 -2.89
C ALA A 151 6.66 -4.50 -4.00
N SER A 152 6.34 -3.94 -5.16
CA SER A 152 5.83 -4.68 -6.32
C SER A 152 6.32 -4.03 -7.61
N GLY A 153 6.60 -4.86 -8.62
CA GLY A 153 6.89 -4.44 -9.99
C GLY A 153 8.31 -4.79 -10.46
N GLY A 154 8.40 -5.84 -11.28
CA GLY A 154 9.66 -6.24 -11.93
C GLY A 154 10.71 -6.73 -10.94
N ILE A 155 10.30 -7.43 -9.88
CA ILE A 155 11.20 -8.03 -8.89
C ILE A 155 11.20 -9.56 -9.00
N HIS A 156 12.33 -10.18 -8.67
CA HIS A 156 12.55 -11.63 -8.70
C HIS A 156 13.53 -12.08 -7.60
N CYS A 157 13.73 -13.40 -7.44
CA CYS A 157 14.51 -13.99 -6.35
C CYS A 157 15.96 -13.47 -6.24
N GLY A 158 16.59 -13.13 -7.38
CA GLY A 158 17.95 -12.61 -7.42
C GLY A 158 18.13 -11.27 -6.70
N GLN A 159 17.04 -10.54 -6.44
CA GLN A 159 17.06 -9.22 -5.80
C GLN A 159 16.72 -9.27 -4.30
N MET A 160 16.44 -10.46 -3.75
CA MET A 160 16.00 -10.60 -2.35
C MET A 160 16.96 -9.96 -1.35
N HIS A 161 18.27 -10.10 -1.57
CA HIS A 161 19.30 -9.49 -0.71
C HIS A 161 19.19 -7.96 -0.67
N GLN A 162 18.87 -7.31 -1.80
CA GLN A 162 18.68 -5.87 -1.88
C GLN A 162 17.34 -5.44 -1.26
N LEU A 163 16.27 -6.21 -1.52
CA LEU A 163 14.94 -5.92 -0.98
C LEU A 163 14.97 -5.95 0.56
N LEU A 164 15.58 -6.98 1.16
CA LEU A 164 15.70 -7.07 2.61
C LEU A 164 16.60 -5.97 3.18
N TYR A 165 17.72 -5.67 2.51
CA TYR A 165 18.63 -4.60 2.93
C TYR A 165 17.95 -3.22 2.96
N TYR A 166 17.18 -2.88 1.92
CA TYR A 166 16.57 -1.55 1.81
C TYR A 166 15.22 -1.42 2.53
N LEU A 167 14.43 -2.49 2.58
CA LEU A 167 13.01 -2.41 2.96
C LEU A 167 12.70 -3.01 4.34
N GLY A 168 13.58 -3.89 4.86
CA GLY A 168 13.39 -4.57 6.14
C GLY A 168 12.27 -5.60 6.13
N ASP A 169 11.68 -5.85 7.31
CA ASP A 169 10.74 -6.96 7.54
C ASP A 169 9.26 -6.57 7.43
N ASP A 170 8.89 -5.35 7.86
CA ASP A 170 7.52 -4.82 7.84
C ASP A 170 7.13 -4.38 6.41
N VAL A 171 7.15 -5.32 5.45
CA VAL A 171 6.89 -5.08 4.02
C VAL A 171 6.19 -6.28 3.37
N VAL A 172 5.33 -6.02 2.39
CA VAL A 172 4.82 -7.07 1.49
C VAL A 172 5.62 -7.04 0.19
N LEU A 173 6.25 -8.15 -0.18
CA LEU A 173 6.95 -8.31 -1.45
C LEU A 173 6.06 -9.07 -2.45
N GLN A 174 5.76 -8.46 -3.60
CA GLN A 174 4.92 -9.08 -4.64
C GLN A 174 5.73 -9.44 -5.88
N PHE A 175 5.77 -10.74 -6.17
CA PHE A 175 6.42 -11.33 -7.33
C PHE A 175 5.36 -11.81 -8.32
N GLY A 176 5.04 -11.00 -9.34
CA GLY A 176 4.11 -11.38 -10.41
C GLY A 176 4.76 -12.35 -11.39
N GLY A 177 5.34 -11.82 -12.47
CA GLY A 177 6.10 -12.64 -13.43
C GLY A 177 7.39 -13.28 -12.88
N GLY A 178 7.78 -12.95 -11.65
CA GLY A 178 8.86 -13.67 -10.94
C GLY A 178 8.41 -14.98 -10.28
N THR A 179 7.13 -15.36 -10.42
CA THR A 179 6.53 -16.56 -9.81
C THR A 179 5.86 -17.48 -10.84
N ILE A 180 5.07 -16.92 -11.76
CA ILE A 180 4.35 -17.66 -12.83
C ILE A 180 5.35 -18.13 -13.88
#